data_AF-A0A7W6SKP4-F1
#
_entry.id   AF-A0A7W6SKP4-F1
#
_cell.length_a   1.000
_cell.length_b   1.000
_cell.length_c   1.000
_cell.angle_alpha   90.00
_cell.angle_beta   90.00
_cell.angle_gamma   90.00
#
_symmetry.space_group_name_H-M   'P 1'
#
loop_
_entity.id
_entity.type
_entity.pdbx_description
1 polymer ?
#
loop_
_entity_poly.entity_id
_entity_poly.type
_entity_poly.pdbx_seq_one_letter_code
_entity_poly.pdbx_strand_id
1 'polypeptide(L)'
;MLAVVLLCLWSSPASADFRLCNNTSSRVGIALGYKDAEGWTTEGWWNISSRSCETLLRGTLVARYYYIYAIDYDRGGEWSGQAFMCSRDKEFTIRGTEDCLARGYDRTGYFEVDTGEQRAWTVQLTDANEQPAQQRVPGLPGPVGPGGVPGLPNGPPGATPPGSPGLPPPSGNKP
;
A
#
# COMPACT_ATOMS: atom_id res chain seq x y z
N MET A 1 41.36 -48.93 16.38
CA MET A 1 39.96 -49.00 15.89
C MET A 1 39.48 -47.56 15.76
N LEU A 2 39.51 -46.99 14.55
CA LEU A 2 39.07 -45.61 14.32
C LEU A 2 37.56 -45.65 14.08
N ALA A 3 36.76 -45.18 15.05
CA ALA A 3 35.32 -45.03 14.88
C ALA A 3 35.07 -43.68 14.18
N VAL A 4 34.71 -43.74 12.89
CA VAL A 4 34.23 -42.57 12.15
C VAL A 4 32.77 -42.37 12.51
N VAL A 5 32.48 -41.30 13.26
CA VAL A 5 31.11 -40.87 13.57
C VAL A 5 30.60 -40.07 12.37
N LEU A 6 29.72 -40.66 11.56
CA LEU A 6 28.99 -39.96 10.50
C LEU A 6 27.90 -39.09 11.15
N LEU A 7 28.10 -37.78 11.18
CA LEU A 7 27.07 -36.78 11.49
C LEU A 7 26.24 -36.54 10.23
N CYS A 8 25.06 -37.14 10.15
CA CYS A 8 24.06 -36.79 9.13
C CYS A 8 23.56 -35.36 9.37
N LEU A 9 24.05 -34.41 8.57
CA LEU A 9 23.52 -33.06 8.51
C LEU A 9 22.18 -33.11 7.76
N TRP A 10 21.07 -33.09 8.49
CA TRP A 10 19.75 -32.84 7.90
C TRP A 10 19.67 -31.37 7.49
N SER A 11 19.84 -31.09 6.20
CA SER A 11 19.44 -29.82 5.61
C SER A 11 17.92 -29.80 5.49
N SER A 12 17.24 -29.06 6.37
CA SER A 12 15.84 -28.75 6.15
C SER A 12 15.69 -28.00 4.83
N PRO A 13 14.71 -28.33 3.97
CA PRO A 13 14.44 -27.54 2.79
C PRO A 13 14.15 -26.10 3.22
N ALA A 14 14.97 -25.17 2.74
CA ALA A 14 14.70 -23.75 2.91
C ALA A 14 13.46 -23.44 2.06
N SER A 15 12.29 -23.42 2.73
CA SER A 15 11.03 -23.07 2.11
C SER A 15 11.09 -21.60 1.72
N ALA A 16 11.07 -21.34 0.42
CA ALA A 16 11.08 -19.99 -0.13
C ALA A 16 9.63 -19.61 -0.32
N ASP A 17 9.07 -18.78 0.55
CA ASP A 17 7.62 -18.49 0.59
C ASP A 17 7.39 -16.98 0.78
N PHE A 18 6.22 -16.49 0.37
CA PHE A 18 5.70 -15.17 0.78
C PHE A 18 4.84 -15.34 2.02
N ARG A 19 5.32 -14.78 3.14
CA ARG A 19 4.64 -14.89 4.44
C ARG A 19 4.19 -13.53 4.93
N LEU A 20 3.13 -13.53 5.74
CA LEU A 20 2.69 -12.34 6.46
C LEU A 20 2.55 -12.67 7.94
N CYS A 21 3.20 -11.87 8.78
CA CYS A 21 3.11 -11.92 10.22
C CYS A 21 2.21 -10.78 10.72
N ASN A 22 1.08 -11.14 11.31
CA ASN A 22 0.19 -10.20 11.97
C ASN A 22 0.70 -9.93 13.39
N ASN A 23 1.39 -8.80 13.57
CA ASN A 23 1.85 -8.33 14.88
C ASN A 23 0.84 -7.39 15.55
N THR A 24 -0.36 -7.23 15.01
CA THR A 24 -1.42 -6.48 15.68
C THR A 24 -2.05 -7.33 16.77
N SER A 25 -2.91 -6.71 17.57
CA SER A 25 -3.72 -7.43 18.56
C SER A 25 -5.04 -7.95 17.99
N SER A 26 -5.39 -7.60 16.76
CA SER A 26 -6.63 -8.00 16.07
C SER A 26 -6.43 -9.17 15.11
N ARG A 27 -7.53 -9.80 14.70
CA ARG A 27 -7.57 -10.64 13.49
C ARG A 27 -7.60 -9.78 12.25
N VAL A 28 -6.85 -10.21 11.23
CA VAL A 28 -6.71 -9.45 10.00
C VAL A 28 -7.07 -10.33 8.80
N GLY A 29 -7.89 -9.77 7.90
CA GLY A 29 -8.14 -10.33 6.58
C GLY A 29 -7.15 -9.80 5.57
N ILE A 30 -6.52 -10.66 4.77
CA ILE A 30 -5.54 -10.28 3.75
C ILE A 30 -6.05 -10.64 2.36
N ALA A 31 -5.82 -9.74 1.40
CA ALA A 31 -5.81 -10.03 -0.02
C ALA A 31 -4.41 -9.74 -0.60
N LEU A 32 -3.98 -10.55 -1.57
CA LEU A 32 -2.67 -10.52 -2.20
C LEU A 32 -2.84 -10.34 -3.70
N GLY A 33 -2.13 -9.38 -4.28
CA GLY A 33 -1.95 -9.19 -5.71
C GLY A 33 -0.52 -9.48 -6.11
N TYR A 34 -0.33 -10.20 -7.22
CA TYR A 34 0.98 -10.49 -7.79
C TYR A 34 0.90 -10.61 -9.30
N LYS A 35 2.07 -10.53 -9.94
CA LYS A 35 2.20 -10.76 -11.38
C LYS A 35 3.02 -12.01 -11.62
N ASP A 36 2.45 -12.94 -12.38
CA ASP A 36 3.11 -14.16 -12.83
C ASP A 36 3.29 -14.16 -14.37
N ALA A 37 3.61 -15.32 -14.94
CA ALA A 37 3.79 -15.49 -16.38
C ALA A 37 2.50 -15.30 -17.21
N GLU A 38 1.33 -15.52 -16.60
CA GLU A 38 0.02 -15.39 -17.23
C GLU A 38 -0.54 -13.97 -17.09
N GLY A 39 -0.05 -13.20 -16.11
CA GLY A 39 -0.35 -11.79 -15.94
C GLY A 39 -0.62 -11.43 -14.50
N TRP A 40 -1.49 -10.45 -14.29
CA TRP A 40 -1.88 -10.02 -12.95
C TRP A 40 -2.92 -10.97 -12.35
N THR A 41 -2.74 -11.27 -11.07
CA THR A 41 -3.65 -12.09 -10.28
C THR A 41 -3.87 -11.43 -8.93
N THR A 42 -5.11 -11.42 -8.46
CA THR A 42 -5.44 -11.11 -7.07
C THR A 42 -6.17 -12.27 -6.41
N GLU A 43 -5.83 -12.52 -5.15
CA GLU A 43 -6.36 -13.60 -4.34
C GLU A 43 -6.70 -13.07 -2.94
N GLY A 44 -7.67 -13.70 -2.29
CA GLY A 44 -8.11 -13.39 -0.93
C GLY A 44 -9.27 -14.31 -0.56
N TRP A 45 -9.71 -14.45 0.68
CA TRP A 45 -9.21 -13.79 1.89
C TRP A 45 -8.48 -14.79 2.77
N TRP A 46 -7.24 -14.46 3.14
CA TRP A 46 -6.59 -15.16 4.25
C TRP A 46 -7.03 -14.53 5.56
N ASN A 47 -7.44 -15.34 6.53
CA ASN A 47 -7.74 -14.88 7.88
C ASN A 47 -6.59 -15.22 8.82
N ILE A 48 -5.89 -14.19 9.29
CA ILE A 48 -4.70 -14.35 10.11
C ILE A 48 -5.02 -13.90 11.53
N SER A 49 -4.84 -14.83 12.47
CA SER A 49 -5.02 -14.57 13.90
C SER A 49 -4.03 -13.53 14.41
N SER A 50 -4.41 -12.88 15.51
CA SER A 50 -3.53 -11.99 16.26
C SER A 50 -2.20 -12.68 16.61
N ARG A 51 -1.09 -11.94 16.52
CA ARG A 51 0.27 -12.42 16.86
C ARG A 51 0.68 -13.72 16.14
N SER A 52 0.21 -13.93 14.92
CA SER A 52 0.44 -15.16 14.15
C SER A 52 0.95 -14.86 12.74
N CYS A 53 1.64 -15.82 12.12
CA CYS A 53 2.14 -15.70 10.75
C CYS A 53 1.55 -16.77 9.84
N GLU A 54 1.14 -16.38 8.64
CA GLU A 54 0.58 -17.28 7.63
C GLU A 54 1.40 -17.21 6.33
N THR A 55 1.33 -18.27 5.53
CA THR A 55 1.95 -18.31 4.19
C THR A 55 0.89 -17.96 3.15
N LEU A 56 1.07 -16.82 2.45
CA LEU A 56 0.10 -16.36 1.44
C LEU A 56 0.41 -16.98 0.08
N LEU A 57 1.68 -17.06 -0.29
CA LEU A 57 2.14 -17.69 -1.52
C LEU A 57 3.25 -18.69 -1.20
N ARG A 58 3.10 -19.92 -1.69
CA ARG A 58 4.09 -20.98 -1.52
C ARG A 58 5.07 -21.00 -2.68
N GLY A 59 6.32 -21.30 -2.38
CA GLY A 59 7.35 -21.47 -3.40
C GLY A 59 8.05 -20.17 -3.79
N THR A 60 9.10 -20.33 -4.59
CA THR A 60 10.05 -19.26 -4.88
C THR A 60 9.37 -18.06 -5.52
N LEU A 61 9.59 -16.89 -4.94
CA LEU A 61 9.09 -15.63 -5.48
C LEU A 61 9.77 -15.33 -6.81
N VAL A 62 8.95 -15.09 -7.83
CA VAL A 62 9.39 -14.80 -9.20
C VAL A 62 9.29 -13.32 -9.56
N ALA A 63 8.48 -12.56 -8.83
CA ALA A 63 8.36 -11.12 -8.96
C ALA A 63 9.12 -10.38 -7.85
N ARG A 64 9.49 -9.12 -8.12
CA ARG A 64 10.05 -8.20 -7.11
C ARG A 64 8.97 -7.54 -6.26
N TYR A 65 7.84 -7.18 -6.88
CA TYR A 65 6.77 -6.44 -6.22
C TYR A 65 5.55 -7.34 -6.00
N TYR A 66 5.04 -7.30 -4.78
CA TYR A 66 3.79 -7.93 -4.38
C TYR A 66 2.89 -6.88 -3.75
N TYR A 67 1.58 -7.06 -3.84
CA TYR A 67 0.60 -6.05 -3.46
C TYR A 67 -0.29 -6.64 -2.40
N ILE A 68 -0.48 -5.95 -1.28
CA ILE A 68 -1.32 -6.44 -0.18
C ILE A 68 -2.42 -5.46 0.15
N TYR A 69 -3.60 -5.97 0.44
CA TYR A 69 -4.67 -5.23 1.08
C TYR A 69 -5.04 -5.97 2.35
N ALA A 70 -5.21 -5.25 3.45
CA ALA A 70 -5.56 -5.86 4.73
C ALA A 70 -6.69 -5.12 5.42
N ILE A 71 -7.53 -5.85 6.16
CA ILE A 71 -8.65 -5.30 6.94
C ILE A 71 -8.53 -5.78 8.39
N ASP A 72 -8.64 -4.87 9.36
CA ASP A 72 -8.75 -5.23 10.77
C ASP A 72 -10.21 -5.61 11.07
N TYR A 73 -10.46 -6.88 11.36
CA TYR A 73 -11.83 -7.37 11.58
C TYR A 73 -12.41 -7.03 12.95
N ASP A 74 -11.57 -6.71 13.94
CA ASP A 74 -12.02 -6.54 15.32
C ASP A 74 -12.19 -5.05 15.68
N ARG A 75 -11.28 -4.18 15.23
CA ARG A 75 -11.33 -2.73 15.49
C ARG A 75 -11.78 -1.91 14.27
N GLY A 76 -11.80 -2.51 13.09
CA GLY A 76 -11.99 -1.78 11.84
C GLY A 76 -10.73 -1.02 11.42
N GLY A 77 -10.74 -0.55 10.18
CA GLY A 77 -9.57 0.04 9.52
C GLY A 77 -8.94 -0.91 8.51
N GLU A 78 -8.09 -0.34 7.66
CA GLU A 78 -7.49 -1.05 6.54
C GLU A 78 -6.04 -0.61 6.32
N TRP A 79 -5.25 -1.53 5.78
CA TRP A 79 -3.96 -1.24 5.19
C TRP A 79 -4.15 -1.24 3.68
N SER A 80 -4.22 -0.05 3.10
CA SER A 80 -4.39 0.15 1.66
C SER A 80 -3.26 0.99 1.07
N GLY A 81 -3.19 0.99 -0.26
CA GLY A 81 -2.22 1.77 -1.02
C GLY A 81 -2.80 2.28 -2.33
N GLN A 82 -1.92 2.72 -3.22
CA GLN A 82 -2.31 3.38 -4.48
C GLN A 82 -2.40 2.42 -5.67
N ALA A 83 -2.05 1.14 -5.51
CA ALA A 83 -2.12 0.15 -6.56
C ALA A 83 -3.53 -0.44 -6.65
N PHE A 84 -4.35 0.08 -7.55
CA PHE A 84 -5.74 -0.38 -7.68
C PHE A 84 -5.83 -1.71 -8.40
N MET A 85 -6.47 -2.70 -7.76
CA MET A 85 -6.69 -4.04 -8.29
C MET A 85 -8.10 -4.53 -7.93
N CYS A 86 -8.53 -5.65 -8.52
CA CYS A 86 -9.86 -6.20 -8.28
C CYS A 86 -9.91 -7.01 -6.98
N SER A 87 -11.01 -6.89 -6.22
CA SER A 87 -11.29 -7.69 -5.03
C SER A 87 -12.78 -8.05 -4.92
N ARG A 88 -13.16 -8.86 -3.91
CA ARG A 88 -14.56 -9.23 -3.59
C ARG A 88 -14.73 -9.45 -2.10
N ASP A 89 -15.98 -9.45 -1.62
CA ASP A 89 -16.30 -9.70 -0.19
C ASP A 89 -16.02 -11.12 0.31
N LYS A 90 -16.07 -12.12 -0.59
CA LYS A 90 -15.84 -13.54 -0.27
C LYS A 90 -14.52 -14.01 -0.86
N GLU A 91 -14.05 -15.19 -0.46
CA GLU A 91 -12.86 -15.82 -1.04
C GLU A 91 -12.90 -15.82 -2.58
N PHE A 92 -11.79 -15.44 -3.20
CA PHE A 92 -11.67 -15.12 -4.61
C PHE A 92 -10.25 -15.37 -5.13
N THR A 93 -10.21 -15.69 -6.43
CA THR A 93 -9.03 -15.58 -7.29
C THR A 93 -9.48 -14.90 -8.57
N ILE A 94 -8.88 -13.75 -8.91
CA ILE A 94 -9.25 -12.95 -10.08
C ILE A 94 -8.00 -12.73 -10.93
N ARG A 95 -8.12 -12.99 -12.23
CA ARG A 95 -7.10 -12.66 -13.23
C ARG A 95 -7.40 -11.29 -13.85
N GLY A 96 -6.37 -10.48 -14.07
CA GLY A 96 -6.47 -9.12 -14.59
C GLY A 96 -6.89 -8.09 -13.54
N THR A 97 -6.53 -6.83 -13.79
CA THR A 97 -6.78 -5.68 -12.90
C THR A 97 -7.68 -4.61 -13.53
N GLU A 98 -8.06 -4.82 -14.77
CA GLU A 98 -8.89 -3.95 -15.58
C GLU A 98 -10.39 -4.19 -15.34
N ASP A 99 -11.16 -3.11 -15.51
CA ASP A 99 -12.63 -3.11 -15.53
C ASP A 99 -13.31 -3.82 -14.35
N CYS A 100 -12.70 -3.78 -13.15
CA CYS A 100 -13.18 -4.51 -11.97
C CYS A 100 -14.69 -4.32 -11.73
N LEU A 101 -15.16 -3.08 -11.72
CA LEU A 101 -16.56 -2.75 -11.48
C LEU A 101 -17.49 -3.30 -12.57
N ALA A 102 -17.10 -3.20 -13.85
CA ALA A 102 -17.90 -3.73 -14.96
C ALA A 102 -17.94 -5.27 -14.96
N ARG A 103 -16.92 -5.91 -14.38
CA ARG A 103 -16.83 -7.37 -14.18
C ARG A 103 -17.52 -7.84 -12.89
N GLY A 104 -18.09 -6.92 -12.09
CA GLY A 104 -18.78 -7.23 -10.84
C GLY A 104 -17.86 -7.45 -9.64
N TYR A 105 -16.67 -6.86 -9.66
CA TYR A 105 -15.69 -6.84 -8.59
C TYR A 105 -15.51 -5.44 -8.02
N ASP A 106 -14.95 -5.34 -6.83
CA ASP A 106 -14.59 -4.08 -6.21
C ASP A 106 -13.24 -3.59 -6.72
N ARG A 107 -13.04 -2.27 -6.72
CA ARG A 107 -11.76 -1.64 -7.06
C ARG A 107 -11.09 -1.19 -5.77
N THR A 108 -10.09 -1.97 -5.33
CA THR A 108 -9.44 -1.80 -4.03
C THR A 108 -8.00 -1.36 -4.20
N GLY A 109 -7.53 -0.47 -3.34
CA GLY A 109 -6.14 0.02 -3.33
C GLY A 109 -5.23 -0.88 -2.49
N TYR A 110 -4.28 -1.53 -3.13
CA TYR A 110 -3.29 -2.39 -2.46
C TYR A 110 -2.01 -1.59 -2.17
N PHE A 111 -1.38 -1.92 -1.05
CA PHE A 111 -0.06 -1.46 -0.64
C PHE A 111 1.02 -2.28 -1.36
N GLU A 112 2.01 -1.61 -1.95
CA GLU A 112 3.12 -2.25 -2.66
C GLU A 112 4.22 -2.67 -1.69
N VAL A 113 4.64 -3.93 -1.80
CA VAL A 113 5.74 -4.54 -1.05
C VAL A 113 6.88 -4.81 -2.03
N ASP A 114 7.99 -4.08 -1.88
CA ASP A 114 9.24 -4.37 -2.59
C ASP A 114 10.03 -5.46 -1.85
N THR A 115 10.14 -6.63 -2.47
CA THR A 115 10.91 -7.76 -1.92
C THR A 115 12.39 -7.71 -2.28
N GLY A 116 12.83 -6.75 -3.10
CA GLY A 116 14.23 -6.64 -3.53
C GLY A 116 14.74 -7.86 -4.29
N GLU A 117 13.87 -8.53 -5.05
CA GLU A 117 14.15 -9.77 -5.81
C GLU A 117 14.54 -10.96 -4.93
N GLN A 118 14.20 -10.90 -3.63
CA GLN A 118 14.39 -12.03 -2.73
C GLN A 118 13.45 -13.17 -3.08
N ARG A 119 13.95 -14.40 -3.00
CA ARG A 119 13.20 -15.63 -3.29
C ARG A 119 12.16 -15.98 -2.23
N ALA A 120 12.26 -15.37 -1.06
CA ALA A 120 11.39 -15.54 0.09
C ALA A 120 11.25 -14.18 0.78
N TRP A 121 10.05 -13.88 1.28
CA TRP A 121 9.81 -12.59 1.94
C TRP A 121 8.79 -12.74 3.07
N THR A 122 8.94 -11.95 4.12
CA THR A 122 7.97 -11.90 5.22
C THR A 122 7.57 -10.46 5.50
N VAL A 123 6.30 -10.15 5.29
CA VAL A 123 5.71 -8.87 5.66
C VAL A 123 5.40 -8.88 7.16
N GLN A 124 5.78 -7.81 7.86
CA GLN A 124 5.42 -7.58 9.26
C GLN A 124 4.30 -6.55 9.29
N LEU A 125 3.08 -6.98 9.65
CA LEU A 125 1.93 -6.11 9.74
C LEU A 125 1.80 -5.58 11.18
N THR A 126 1.90 -4.27 11.35
CA THR A 126 1.68 -3.55 12.61
C THR A 126 0.40 -2.72 12.51
N ASP A 127 -0.02 -2.08 13.61
CA ASP A 127 -1.31 -1.39 13.68
C ASP A 127 -1.48 -0.37 12.54
N ALA A 128 -2.68 -0.28 11.95
CA ALA A 128 -2.93 0.60 10.80
C ALA A 128 -2.67 2.08 11.09
N ASN A 129 -2.82 2.50 12.36
CA ASN A 129 -2.50 3.86 12.82
C ASN A 129 -0.98 4.15 12.84
N GLU A 130 -0.14 3.13 12.65
CA GLU A 130 1.31 3.23 12.61
C GLU A 130 1.86 3.14 11.19
N GLN A 131 1.00 2.96 10.16
CA GLN A 131 1.46 3.09 8.78
C GLN A 131 1.94 4.53 8.57
N PRO A 132 3.21 4.74 8.17
CA PRO A 132 3.65 6.06 7.79
C PRO A 132 2.80 6.45 6.58
N ALA A 133 1.85 7.36 6.79
CA ALA A 133 1.22 8.11 5.72
C ALA A 133 2.33 8.48 4.75
N GLN A 134 2.26 7.93 3.53
CA GLN A 134 3.27 8.08 2.48
C GLN A 134 3.90 9.45 2.58
N GLN A 135 5.20 9.45 2.88
CA GLN A 135 6.08 10.60 3.01
C GLN A 135 5.48 11.88 2.42
N ARG A 136 4.91 12.73 3.29
CA ARG A 136 5.11 14.17 3.07
C ARG A 136 6.61 14.35 3.13
N VAL A 137 7.23 14.38 1.96
CA VAL A 137 8.67 14.60 1.74
C VAL A 137 9.23 15.59 2.77
N PRO A 138 10.05 15.15 3.72
CA PRO A 138 10.83 16.07 4.53
C PRO A 138 11.96 16.60 3.64
N GLY A 139 11.83 17.84 3.19
CA GLY A 139 12.92 18.58 2.57
C GLY A 139 12.82 18.72 1.05
N LEU A 140 12.03 19.70 0.61
CA LEU A 140 12.46 20.53 -0.52
C LEU A 140 12.99 21.85 0.07
N PRO A 141 14.29 22.17 -0.07
CA PRO A 141 14.72 23.56 0.03
C PRO A 141 13.99 24.30 -1.10
N GLY A 142 13.19 25.31 -0.74
CA GLY A 142 12.59 26.20 -1.72
C GLY A 142 13.67 26.82 -2.62
N PRO A 143 13.35 27.21 -3.86
CA PRO A 143 14.33 27.82 -4.74
C PRO A 143 14.89 29.08 -4.09
N VAL A 144 16.21 29.11 -3.93
CA VAL A 144 16.98 30.29 -3.61
C VAL A 144 16.72 31.34 -4.71
N GLY A 145 15.89 32.34 -4.38
CA GLY A 145 15.76 33.51 -5.22
C GLY A 145 17.11 34.24 -5.31
N PRO A 146 17.52 34.74 -6.49
CA PRO A 146 18.72 35.55 -6.58
C PRO A 146 18.47 36.87 -5.83
N GLY A 147 19.39 37.19 -4.92
CA GLY A 147 19.27 38.28 -3.98
C GLY A 147 19.21 39.69 -4.60
N GLY A 148 18.54 40.56 -3.85
CA GLY A 148 19.11 41.80 -3.33
C GLY A 148 19.24 43.00 -4.26
N VAL A 149 18.38 44.00 -4.02
CA VAL A 149 18.81 45.41 -4.00
C VAL A 149 18.36 46.04 -2.67
N PRO A 150 19.29 46.56 -1.84
CA PRO A 150 18.95 47.32 -0.64
C PRO A 150 18.65 48.78 -0.95
N GLY A 151 17.58 49.30 -0.33
CA GLY A 151 17.43 50.73 -0.03
C GLY A 151 16.38 51.45 -0.86
N LEU A 152 15.25 51.81 -0.23
CA LEU A 152 14.65 53.14 -0.29
C LEU A 152 13.68 53.29 0.91
N PRO A 153 13.62 54.47 1.57
CA PRO A 153 12.94 54.64 2.86
C PRO A 153 11.41 54.86 2.75
N ASN A 154 10.72 54.54 3.86
CA ASN A 154 9.27 54.55 4.10
C ASN A 154 8.48 55.74 3.51
N GLY A 155 7.37 55.43 2.84
CA GLY A 155 6.28 56.36 2.48
C GLY A 155 4.96 55.97 3.18
N PRO A 156 4.03 56.91 3.40
CA PRO A 156 2.93 56.82 4.40
C PRO A 156 1.71 56.01 3.92
N PRO A 157 0.79 55.63 4.85
CA PRO A 157 -0.34 54.77 4.54
C PRO A 157 -1.53 55.57 3.99
N GLY A 158 -2.17 55.06 2.94
CA GLY A 158 -3.51 55.52 2.53
C GLY A 158 -3.82 55.33 1.06
N ALA A 159 -4.69 54.36 0.76
CA ALA A 159 -5.79 54.46 -0.20
C ALA A 159 -6.44 53.08 -0.40
N THR A 160 -7.70 52.95 0.01
CA THR A 160 -8.62 51.87 -0.36
C THR A 160 -8.93 51.92 -1.86
N PRO A 161 -8.91 50.79 -2.59
CA PRO A 161 -9.52 50.71 -3.91
C PRO A 161 -11.04 50.46 -3.83
N PRO A 162 -11.84 51.04 -4.76
CA PRO A 162 -13.29 50.90 -4.79
C PRO A 162 -13.77 49.54 -5.34
N GLY A 163 -14.98 49.17 -4.92
CA GLY A 163 -15.65 47.91 -5.26
C GLY A 163 -15.92 47.71 -6.76
N SER A 164 -15.94 46.44 -7.16
CA SER A 164 -16.38 46.00 -8.47
C SER A 164 -17.84 45.49 -8.39
N PRO A 165 -18.72 45.85 -9.34
CA PRO A 165 -20.13 45.47 -9.33
C PRO A 165 -20.34 44.01 -9.77
N GLY A 166 -21.37 43.39 -9.16
CA GLY A 166 -21.69 41.97 -9.29
C GLY A 166 -22.20 41.53 -10.66
N LEU A 167 -22.14 40.22 -10.87
CA LEU A 167 -22.81 39.48 -11.93
C LEU A 167 -24.04 38.76 -11.37
N PRO A 168 -25.19 38.76 -12.06
CA PRO A 168 -26.40 38.08 -11.62
C PRO A 168 -26.35 36.56 -11.90
N PRO A 169 -27.10 35.72 -11.14
CA PRO A 169 -27.15 34.29 -11.34
C PRO A 169 -28.12 33.90 -12.49
N PRO A 170 -27.80 32.88 -13.30
CA PRO A 170 -28.80 32.28 -14.17
C PRO A 170 -29.69 31.29 -13.40
N SER A 171 -30.99 31.57 -13.42
CA SER A 171 -32.09 30.67 -13.06
C SER A 171 -32.21 29.52 -14.06
N GLY A 172 -32.68 28.33 -13.63
CA GLY A 172 -33.12 27.32 -14.59
C GLY A 172 -33.32 25.92 -14.05
N ASN A 173 -34.49 25.69 -13.45
CA ASN A 173 -35.05 24.42 -13.01
C ASN A 173 -35.57 23.58 -14.19
N LYS A 174 -35.37 22.24 -14.21
CA LYS A 174 -36.26 21.21 -14.83
C LYS A 174 -35.66 19.79 -14.80
N PRO A 175 -36.47 18.75 -15.07
CA PRO A 175 -37.76 18.34 -14.50
C PRO A 175 -37.62 17.20 -13.48
#